data_AF-A0A7Y4X521-F1
#
_entry.id   AF-A0A7Y4X521-F1
#
_cell.length_a   1.000
_cell.length_b   1.000
_cell.length_c   1.000
_cell.angle_alpha   90.00
_cell.angle_beta   90.00
_cell.angle_gamma   90.00
#
_symmetry.space_group_name_H-M   'P 1'
#
loop_
_entity.id
_entity.type
_entity.pdbx_description
1 polymer ?
#
loop_
_entity_poly.entity_id
_entity_poly.type
_entity_poly.pdbx_seq_one_letter_code
_entity_poly.pdbx_strand_id
1 'polypeptide(L)'
;MITKIVIDRIQSPAFDGLSFGEVGQYQQLVGRAFGELDPESPLNMVITDIALAPRNARGRVEYDVDIAILKPIDATRGNQVLLYDVTNRGNKMTYLPLNFPFRAPPQFPPINDPTTAEDAGTGYLMRQGYTVVWTGWDATVPAGDGRMTMRVPVAAVDGKPVVGPSLEEIMAENARHVAPGTAVMSWPLTYPAATLDQSRATLTVRAYRSDPPTVIPPTDWEYLDASTIGLRPAGKTPFARGRIYQFVYPATNAKIIALGFAAVRDVVSFLRHAERDTQGTANPVAGTLRWTIATGLSQSGRFQRPFLHDGFNEDEHQRRVFDGMMPYINGAGGGFFNYRFAQPNQTAFQRWSHVYPEQLFPFAYT
;
A
#
# COMPACT_ATOMS: atom_id res chain seq x y z
N MET A 1 -12.81 10.66 -8.57
CA MET A 1 -12.04 10.97 -9.80
C MET A 1 -10.79 11.80 -9.53
N ILE A 2 -9.78 11.76 -10.42
CA ILE A 2 -8.59 12.64 -10.38
C ILE A 2 -8.96 14.07 -10.75
N THR A 3 -8.61 15.02 -9.89
CA THR A 3 -8.83 16.45 -10.09
C THR A 3 -7.57 17.15 -10.56
N LYS A 4 -6.40 16.69 -10.12
CA LYS A 4 -5.12 17.31 -10.43
C LYS A 4 -4.00 16.28 -10.51
N ILE A 5 -3.10 16.46 -11.46
CA ILE A 5 -1.79 15.79 -11.47
C ILE A 5 -0.68 16.85 -11.40
N VAL A 6 0.42 16.51 -10.73
CA VAL A 6 1.64 17.30 -10.69
C VAL A 6 2.80 16.38 -11.02
N ILE A 7 3.62 16.75 -12.00
CA ILE A 7 4.87 16.05 -12.31
C ILE A 7 5.99 16.88 -11.72
N ASP A 8 6.60 16.37 -10.66
CA ASP A 8 7.65 17.05 -9.91
C ASP A 8 9.04 16.80 -10.53
N ARG A 9 9.23 15.64 -11.17
CA ARG A 9 10.50 15.25 -11.81
C ARG A 9 10.26 14.53 -13.13
N ILE A 10 11.02 14.91 -14.15
CA ILE A 10 11.14 14.18 -15.42
C ILE A 10 12.61 13.83 -15.62
N GLN A 11 12.90 12.54 -15.78
CA GLN A 11 14.21 12.05 -16.20
C GLN A 11 14.11 11.51 -17.63
N SER A 12 14.71 12.23 -18.57
CA SER A 12 14.67 11.91 -19.99
C SER A 12 16.02 12.22 -20.64
N PRO A 13 16.75 11.22 -21.16
CA PRO A 13 16.43 9.80 -21.09
C PRO A 13 16.65 9.22 -19.68
N ALA A 14 15.85 8.21 -19.33
CA ALA A 14 16.14 7.29 -18.22
C ALA A 14 17.17 6.23 -18.66
N PHE A 15 17.63 5.43 -17.71
CA PHE A 15 18.58 4.33 -17.88
C PHE A 15 19.90 4.77 -18.52
N ASP A 16 20.43 5.92 -18.10
CA ASP A 16 21.66 6.53 -18.64
C ASP A 16 21.69 6.64 -20.18
N GLY A 17 20.52 6.79 -20.80
CA GLY A 17 20.40 6.93 -22.25
C GLY A 17 20.33 5.61 -23.03
N LEU A 18 20.24 4.45 -22.36
CA LEU A 18 20.06 3.17 -23.03
C LEU A 18 18.85 3.18 -23.98
N SER A 19 19.02 2.52 -25.13
CA SER A 19 17.98 2.31 -26.13
C SER A 19 17.55 0.84 -26.16
N PHE A 20 16.25 0.59 -26.29
CA PHE A 20 15.62 -0.72 -26.13
C PHE A 20 15.09 -1.25 -27.47
N GLY A 21 15.99 -1.71 -28.33
CA GLY A 21 15.63 -2.23 -29.65
C GLY A 21 14.89 -1.18 -30.49
N GLU A 22 13.81 -1.59 -31.15
CA GLU A 22 13.02 -0.69 -32.00
C GLU A 22 12.19 0.33 -31.19
N VAL A 23 11.92 0.07 -29.90
CA VAL A 23 11.13 0.98 -29.05
C VAL A 23 11.87 2.29 -28.79
N GLY A 24 13.20 2.25 -28.69
CA GLY A 24 14.04 3.41 -28.43
C GLY A 24 14.26 3.69 -26.94
N GLN A 25 14.45 4.96 -26.62
CA GLN A 25 14.75 5.42 -25.26
C GLN A 25 13.47 5.62 -24.42
N TYR A 26 13.64 5.55 -23.10
CA TYR A 26 12.58 5.73 -22.12
C TYR A 26 12.79 7.00 -21.30
N GLN A 27 11.72 7.47 -20.67
CA GLN A 27 11.74 8.52 -19.67
C GLN A 27 10.91 8.12 -18.44
N GLN A 28 11.29 8.63 -17.29
CA GLN A 28 10.55 8.45 -16.03
C GLN A 28 9.96 9.78 -15.56
N LEU A 29 8.67 9.79 -15.24
CA LEU A 29 7.97 10.92 -14.66
C LEU A 29 7.57 10.54 -13.23
N VAL A 30 7.87 11.40 -12.27
CA VAL A 30 7.52 11.22 -10.84
C VAL A 30 6.77 12.45 -10.35
N GLY A 31 5.73 12.23 -9.55
CA GLY A 31 4.98 13.32 -8.94
C GLY A 31 3.81 12.81 -8.13
N ARG A 32 2.69 13.55 -8.15
CA ARG A 32 1.49 13.24 -7.36
C ARG A 32 0.20 13.41 -8.14
N ALA A 33 -0.79 12.59 -7.81
CA ALA A 33 -2.17 12.75 -8.25
C ALA A 33 -3.06 13.07 -7.04
N PHE A 34 -4.00 13.98 -7.24
CA PHE A 34 -5.00 14.40 -6.26
C PHE A 34 -6.38 13.99 -6.76
N GLY A 35 -7.19 13.43 -5.87
CA GLY A 35 -8.52 12.97 -6.22
C GLY A 35 -9.57 13.30 -5.17
N GLU A 36 -10.81 13.25 -5.63
CA GLU A 36 -12.00 13.51 -4.85
C GLU A 36 -13.03 12.41 -5.08
N LEU A 37 -13.60 11.89 -3.99
CA LEU A 37 -14.65 10.87 -4.03
C LEU A 37 -15.97 11.42 -3.49
N ASP A 38 -17.06 10.97 -4.11
CA ASP A 38 -18.39 11.08 -3.54
C ASP A 38 -18.59 9.97 -2.49
N PRO A 39 -18.75 10.29 -1.18
CA PRO A 39 -18.99 9.27 -0.16
C PRO A 39 -20.36 8.59 -0.26
N GLU A 40 -21.31 9.17 -1.02
CA GLU A 40 -22.66 8.66 -1.21
C GLU A 40 -22.82 7.88 -2.54
N SER A 41 -21.77 7.84 -3.37
CA SER A 41 -21.76 7.01 -4.57
C SER A 41 -21.71 5.53 -4.21
N PRO A 42 -22.54 4.68 -4.82
CA PRO A 42 -22.50 3.22 -4.62
C PRO A 42 -21.10 2.61 -4.85
N LEU A 43 -20.31 3.18 -5.77
CA LEU A 43 -18.94 2.73 -6.07
C LEU A 43 -17.93 3.05 -4.97
N ASN A 44 -18.27 3.96 -4.05
CA ASN A 44 -17.38 4.41 -2.98
C ASN A 44 -17.90 4.02 -1.59
N MET A 45 -19.21 3.79 -1.42
CA MET A 45 -19.83 3.36 -0.15
C MET A 45 -19.27 2.06 0.42
N VAL A 46 -18.66 1.21 -0.41
CA VAL A 46 -17.96 -0.01 0.03
C VAL A 46 -16.71 0.29 0.87
N ILE A 47 -16.17 1.51 0.79
CA ILE A 47 -15.00 1.94 1.57
C ILE A 47 -15.42 2.13 3.03
N THR A 48 -14.85 1.32 3.92
CA THR A 48 -15.08 1.39 5.36
C THR A 48 -14.79 2.79 5.88
N ASP A 49 -15.71 3.33 6.67
CA ASP A 49 -15.63 4.66 7.29
C ASP A 49 -15.63 5.86 6.33
N ILE A 50 -15.91 5.68 5.02
CA ILE A 50 -15.97 6.82 4.09
C ILE A 50 -17.03 7.86 4.47
N ALA A 51 -18.15 7.42 5.04
CA ALA A 51 -19.20 8.33 5.53
C ALA A 51 -18.73 9.19 6.72
N LEU A 52 -17.69 8.77 7.43
CA LEU A 52 -17.06 9.49 8.55
C LEU A 52 -15.87 10.35 8.11
N ALA A 53 -15.54 10.38 6.81
CA ALA A 53 -14.46 11.19 6.31
C ALA A 53 -14.81 12.68 6.36
N PRO A 54 -13.90 13.58 6.76
CA PRO A 54 -14.06 15.00 6.53
C PRO A 54 -14.26 15.27 5.03
N ARG A 55 -15.17 16.20 4.73
CA ARG A 55 -15.54 16.58 3.37
C ARG A 55 -15.06 17.99 3.06
N ASN A 56 -14.62 18.22 1.83
CA ASN A 56 -14.29 19.56 1.35
C ASN A 56 -15.56 20.40 1.08
N ALA A 57 -15.41 21.65 0.64
CA ALA A 57 -16.54 22.55 0.36
C ALA A 57 -17.51 22.04 -0.73
N ARG A 58 -17.09 21.06 -1.55
CA ARG A 58 -17.94 20.38 -2.55
C ARG A 58 -18.63 19.13 -2.00
N GLY A 59 -18.48 18.83 -0.71
CA GLY A 59 -18.99 17.60 -0.11
C GLY A 59 -18.21 16.35 -0.51
N ARG A 60 -16.99 16.49 -1.05
CA ARG A 60 -16.15 15.36 -1.51
C ARG A 60 -15.09 14.98 -0.48
N VAL A 61 -14.70 13.71 -0.50
CA VAL A 61 -13.58 13.17 0.30
C VAL A 61 -12.30 13.28 -0.52
N GLU A 62 -11.32 14.01 -0.01
CA GLU A 62 -10.05 14.26 -0.71
C GLU A 62 -8.97 13.23 -0.34
N TYR A 63 -8.13 12.89 -1.31
CA TYR A 63 -6.90 12.13 -1.10
C TYR A 63 -5.82 12.61 -2.07
N ASP A 64 -4.57 12.25 -1.77
CA ASP A 64 -3.48 12.36 -2.73
C ASP A 64 -2.51 11.19 -2.64
N VAL A 65 -1.88 10.90 -3.76
CA VAL A 65 -1.06 9.70 -3.94
C VAL A 65 0.16 10.00 -4.79
N ASP A 66 1.30 9.44 -4.41
CA ASP A 66 2.50 9.49 -5.25
C ASP A 66 2.25 8.70 -6.54
N ILE A 67 2.77 9.19 -7.66
CA ILE A 67 2.73 8.52 -8.97
C ILE A 67 4.12 8.44 -9.59
N ALA A 68 4.40 7.35 -10.28
CA ALA A 68 5.58 7.18 -11.11
C ALA A 68 5.18 6.50 -12.42
N ILE A 69 5.64 7.06 -13.54
CA ILE A 69 5.30 6.60 -14.90
C ILE A 69 6.61 6.44 -15.67
N LEU A 70 6.90 5.22 -16.09
CA LEU A 70 8.01 4.89 -16.97
C LEU A 70 7.45 4.58 -18.37
N LYS A 71 7.81 5.39 -19.37
CA LYS A 71 7.24 5.29 -20.72
C LYS A 71 8.28 5.49 -21.82
N PRO A 72 8.04 4.99 -23.05
CA PRO A 72 8.83 5.39 -24.21
C PRO A 72 8.83 6.92 -24.38
N ILE A 73 9.97 7.47 -24.83
CA ILE A 73 10.03 8.89 -25.24
C ILE A 73 9.18 9.09 -26.50
N ASP A 74 9.35 8.21 -27.49
CA ASP A 74 8.48 8.15 -28.67
C ASP A 74 7.27 7.26 -28.36
N ALA A 75 6.14 7.91 -28.07
CA ALA A 75 4.90 7.23 -27.72
C ALA A 75 4.34 6.34 -28.86
N THR A 76 4.71 6.59 -30.12
CA THR A 76 4.23 5.80 -31.26
C THR A 76 4.85 4.41 -31.33
N ARG A 77 5.95 4.20 -30.57
CA ARG A 77 6.68 2.93 -30.50
C ARG A 77 6.34 2.09 -29.26
N GLY A 78 5.42 2.57 -28.42
CA GLY A 78 4.89 1.78 -27.31
C GLY A 78 3.94 0.68 -27.80
N ASN A 79 3.79 -0.38 -27.00
CA ASN A 79 2.87 -1.49 -27.30
C ASN A 79 1.41 -1.20 -26.92
N GLN A 80 1.12 0.03 -26.49
CA GLN A 80 -0.19 0.49 -26.04
C GLN A 80 -0.72 -0.25 -24.80
N VAL A 81 0.14 -0.88 -24.02
CA VAL A 81 -0.22 -1.52 -22.74
C VAL A 81 0.37 -0.74 -21.57
N LEU A 82 -0.51 -0.32 -20.66
CA LEU A 82 -0.13 0.11 -19.32
C LEU A 82 -0.03 -1.13 -18.42
N LEU A 83 1.17 -1.40 -17.90
CA LEU A 83 1.40 -2.36 -16.84
C LEU A 83 1.44 -1.62 -15.49
N TYR A 84 0.41 -1.82 -14.68
CA TYR A 84 0.32 -1.26 -13.35
C TYR A 84 0.92 -2.22 -12.33
N ASP A 85 2.08 -1.88 -11.76
CA ASP A 85 2.71 -2.65 -10.70
C ASP A 85 2.26 -2.08 -9.35
N VAL A 86 1.34 -2.79 -8.69
CA VAL A 86 0.86 -2.44 -7.37
C VAL A 86 2.06 -2.47 -6.42
N THR A 87 2.35 -1.35 -5.76
CA THR A 87 3.50 -1.26 -4.85
C THR A 87 3.33 -2.16 -3.63
N ASN A 88 4.41 -2.77 -3.14
CA ASN A 88 4.41 -3.60 -1.95
C ASN A 88 5.09 -2.84 -0.81
N ARG A 89 4.31 -2.36 0.16
CA ARG A 89 4.78 -1.48 1.24
C ARG A 89 5.46 -0.23 0.70
N GLY A 90 4.88 0.33 -0.35
CA GLY A 90 5.42 1.45 -1.13
C GLY A 90 6.58 1.09 -2.06
N ASN A 91 7.04 -0.16 -2.08
CA ASN A 91 8.16 -0.57 -2.93
C ASN A 91 7.72 -1.05 -4.31
N LYS A 92 8.52 -0.74 -5.33
CA LYS A 92 8.33 -1.24 -6.71
C LYS A 92 8.95 -2.63 -6.84
N MET A 93 8.14 -3.67 -6.69
CA MET A 93 8.62 -5.05 -6.55
C MET A 93 8.50 -5.88 -7.82
N THR A 94 7.42 -5.74 -8.59
CA THR A 94 7.16 -6.65 -9.73
C THR A 94 7.99 -6.30 -10.95
N TYR A 95 8.48 -5.05 -11.03
CA TYR A 95 9.49 -4.62 -11.99
C TYR A 95 10.71 -5.56 -12.04
N LEU A 96 11.18 -6.01 -10.87
CA LEU A 96 12.39 -6.84 -10.75
C LEU A 96 12.28 -8.19 -11.47
N PRO A 97 11.36 -9.11 -11.10
CA PRO A 97 11.29 -10.43 -11.73
C PRO A 97 10.94 -10.38 -13.22
N LEU A 98 10.44 -9.25 -13.74
CA LEU A 98 10.15 -9.08 -15.17
C LEU A 98 11.35 -8.58 -15.98
N ASN A 99 12.29 -7.86 -15.35
CA ASN A 99 13.49 -7.33 -16.03
C ASN A 99 14.78 -8.03 -15.62
N PHE A 100 14.79 -8.82 -14.55
CA PHE A 100 15.99 -9.50 -14.05
C PHE A 100 15.77 -11.01 -13.95
N PRO A 101 16.81 -11.83 -14.19
CA PRO A 101 16.72 -13.26 -13.92
C PRO A 101 16.44 -13.50 -12.43
N PHE A 102 15.52 -14.42 -12.14
CA PHE A 102 15.20 -14.79 -10.77
C PHE A 102 16.45 -15.41 -10.10
N ARG A 103 16.92 -14.78 -9.02
CA ARG A 103 18.01 -15.25 -8.16
C ARG A 103 17.40 -15.58 -6.79
N ALA A 104 18.13 -16.23 -5.88
CA ALA A 104 17.62 -16.50 -4.55
C ALA A 104 17.69 -15.25 -3.64
N PRO A 105 16.75 -15.06 -2.68
CA PRO A 105 16.92 -14.10 -1.58
C PRO A 105 18.26 -14.32 -0.85
N PRO A 106 18.91 -13.28 -0.26
CA PRO A 106 18.41 -11.91 -0.02
C PRO A 106 18.73 -10.90 -1.14
N GLN A 107 19.13 -11.35 -2.33
CA GLN A 107 19.72 -10.49 -3.39
C GLN A 107 18.68 -9.65 -4.19
N PHE A 108 17.49 -9.38 -3.62
CA PHE A 108 16.39 -8.63 -4.27
C PHE A 108 16.00 -7.40 -3.45
N PRO A 109 16.88 -6.40 -3.32
CA PRO A 109 16.43 -5.11 -2.80
C PRO A 109 15.42 -4.50 -3.79
N PRO A 110 14.32 -3.88 -3.32
CA PRO A 110 13.40 -3.17 -4.20
C PRO A 110 14.12 -2.04 -4.95
N ILE A 111 13.80 -1.86 -6.24
CA ILE A 111 14.30 -0.72 -7.03
C ILE A 111 13.21 0.34 -7.05
N ASN A 112 13.26 1.23 -6.07
CA ASN A 112 12.25 2.28 -5.93
C ASN A 112 12.46 3.46 -6.89
N ASP A 113 13.58 3.52 -7.60
CA ASP A 113 13.82 4.55 -8.62
C ASP A 113 14.57 3.99 -9.86
N PRO A 114 13.92 3.14 -10.69
CA PRO A 114 14.60 2.45 -11.78
C PRO A 114 14.97 3.43 -12.91
N THR A 115 16.19 3.96 -12.88
CA THR A 115 16.62 5.04 -13.78
C THR A 115 18.08 4.97 -14.22
N THR A 116 18.91 4.11 -13.64
CA THR A 116 20.30 3.88 -14.07
C THR A 116 20.38 2.74 -15.08
N ALA A 117 21.47 2.65 -15.85
CA ALA A 117 21.68 1.53 -16.77
C ALA A 117 21.59 0.15 -16.09
N GLU A 118 22.03 0.04 -14.83
CA GLU A 118 21.95 -1.20 -14.05
C GLU A 118 20.49 -1.56 -13.72
N ASP A 119 19.67 -0.57 -13.36
CA ASP A 119 18.25 -0.76 -13.04
C ASP A 119 17.43 -1.28 -14.23
N ALA A 120 17.92 -1.12 -15.46
CA ALA A 120 17.25 -1.65 -16.64
C ALA A 120 17.24 -3.19 -16.68
N GLY A 121 18.25 -3.85 -16.08
CA GLY A 121 18.44 -5.30 -16.18
C GLY A 121 18.50 -5.78 -17.63
N THR A 122 17.73 -6.81 -17.97
CA THR A 122 17.54 -7.27 -19.35
C THR A 122 16.70 -6.29 -20.19
N GLY A 123 16.02 -5.34 -19.56
CA GLY A 123 15.11 -4.38 -20.16
C GLY A 123 14.00 -5.03 -20.97
N TYR A 124 13.52 -6.20 -20.55
CA TYR A 124 12.46 -6.95 -21.23
C TYR A 124 11.20 -6.08 -21.40
N LEU A 125 10.69 -5.48 -20.33
CA LEU A 125 9.50 -4.63 -20.40
C LEU A 125 9.70 -3.45 -21.37
N MET A 126 10.88 -2.84 -21.33
CA MET A 126 11.20 -1.68 -22.17
C MET A 126 11.32 -2.07 -23.65
N ARG A 127 11.96 -3.21 -23.96
CA ARG A 127 12.05 -3.79 -25.31
C ARG A 127 10.69 -4.21 -25.87
N GLN A 128 9.74 -4.53 -24.99
CA GLN A 128 8.37 -4.85 -25.39
C GLN A 128 7.47 -3.62 -25.50
N GLY A 129 7.94 -2.41 -25.15
CA GLY A 129 7.18 -1.17 -25.36
C GLY A 129 6.16 -0.82 -24.28
N TYR A 130 6.23 -1.43 -23.08
CA TYR A 130 5.26 -1.18 -22.00
C TYR A 130 5.38 0.23 -21.43
N THR A 131 4.23 0.83 -21.10
CA THR A 131 4.18 1.93 -20.12
C THR A 131 4.00 1.32 -18.74
N VAL A 132 4.95 1.51 -17.83
CA VAL A 132 4.88 0.97 -16.46
C VAL A 132 4.47 2.08 -15.50
N VAL A 133 3.46 1.81 -14.67
CA VAL A 133 2.92 2.79 -13.72
C VAL A 133 2.91 2.20 -12.33
N TRP A 134 3.27 3.04 -11.36
CA TRP A 134 3.14 2.76 -9.94
C TRP A 134 2.40 3.92 -9.29
N THR A 135 1.62 3.62 -8.26
CA THR A 135 1.19 4.63 -7.29
C THR A 135 1.48 4.17 -5.87
N GLY A 136 1.46 5.12 -4.94
CA GLY A 136 1.12 4.80 -3.56
C GLY A 136 -0.29 4.21 -3.46
N TRP A 137 -0.64 3.64 -2.32
CA TRP A 137 -2.01 3.21 -1.99
C TRP A 137 -2.16 2.85 -0.51
N ASP A 138 -1.06 2.74 0.22
CA ASP A 138 -1.07 2.40 1.64
C ASP A 138 -0.59 3.60 2.47
N ALA A 139 -1.51 4.21 3.22
CA ALA A 139 -1.22 5.34 4.09
C ALA A 139 -0.51 4.95 5.40
N THR A 140 -0.23 3.67 5.62
CA THR A 140 0.57 3.15 6.74
C THR A 140 2.05 3.00 6.40
N VAL A 141 2.42 3.18 5.12
CA VAL A 141 3.82 3.13 4.68
C VAL A 141 4.58 4.36 5.21
N PRO A 142 5.69 4.18 5.94
CA PRO A 142 6.54 5.29 6.31
C PRO A 142 7.29 5.83 5.10
N ALA A 143 7.49 7.14 5.04
CA ALA A 143 8.31 7.77 4.00
C ALA A 143 9.77 7.31 4.07
N GLY A 144 10.53 7.54 2.98
CA GLY A 144 11.95 7.19 2.88
C GLY A 144 12.24 6.08 1.88
N ASP A 145 13.51 5.98 1.47
CA ASP A 145 14.04 4.99 0.50
C ASP A 145 13.31 4.98 -0.86
N GLY A 146 12.73 6.12 -1.26
CA GLY A 146 11.95 6.23 -2.50
C GLY A 146 10.61 5.47 -2.49
N ARG A 147 10.15 5.00 -1.33
CA ARG A 147 8.85 4.34 -1.20
C ARG A 147 7.72 5.29 -1.55
N MET A 148 6.74 4.76 -2.26
CA MET A 148 5.55 5.49 -2.66
C MET A 148 4.50 5.43 -1.57
N THR A 149 3.91 6.58 -1.26
CA THR A 149 2.97 6.78 -0.16
C THR A 149 1.68 7.41 -0.66
N MET A 150 0.70 7.50 0.24
CA MET A 150 -0.52 8.26 -0.01
C MET A 150 -0.92 9.00 1.27
N ARG A 151 -1.72 10.05 1.12
CA ARG A 151 -2.40 10.72 2.21
C ARG A 151 -3.89 10.51 2.08
N VAL A 152 -4.49 10.10 3.19
CA VAL A 152 -5.93 9.86 3.34
C VAL A 152 -6.43 10.56 4.59
N PRO A 153 -7.73 10.93 4.61
CA PRO A 153 -8.37 11.42 5.81
C PRO A 153 -8.38 10.39 6.94
N VAL A 154 -8.50 10.93 8.15
CA VAL A 154 -8.85 10.20 9.35
C VAL A 154 -10.37 10.25 9.53
N ALA A 155 -10.98 9.11 9.82
CA ALA A 155 -12.39 9.02 10.16
C ALA A 155 -12.70 9.82 11.43
N ALA A 156 -13.75 10.63 11.39
CA ALA A 156 -14.12 11.52 12.49
C ALA A 156 -15.64 11.58 12.71
N VAL A 157 -16.04 11.81 13.97
CA VAL A 157 -17.41 12.11 14.38
C VAL A 157 -17.39 13.45 15.11
N ASP A 158 -18.24 14.39 14.68
CA ASP A 158 -18.30 15.76 15.23
C ASP A 158 -16.93 16.46 15.28
N GLY A 159 -16.12 16.26 14.23
CA GLY A 159 -14.77 16.83 14.11
C GLY A 159 -13.70 16.15 14.97
N LYS A 160 -14.03 15.08 15.70
CA LYS A 160 -13.09 14.32 16.55
C LYS A 160 -12.73 12.98 15.91
N PRO A 161 -11.45 12.58 15.89
CA PRO A 161 -11.05 11.27 15.40
C PRO A 161 -11.80 10.13 16.09
N VAL A 162 -12.20 9.13 15.30
CA VAL A 162 -12.84 7.92 15.81
C VAL A 162 -11.89 7.18 16.76
N VAL A 163 -12.43 6.77 17.91
CA VAL A 163 -11.75 5.89 18.87
C VAL A 163 -12.38 4.50 18.83
N GLY A 164 -11.56 3.46 18.83
CA GLY A 164 -12.05 2.08 18.88
C GLY A 164 -10.96 1.06 19.19
N PRO A 165 -11.30 -0.22 19.35
CA PRO A 165 -10.32 -1.24 19.67
C PRO A 165 -9.38 -1.49 18.47
N SER A 166 -8.08 -1.57 18.76
CA SER A 166 -7.04 -2.03 17.84
C SER A 166 -6.22 -3.13 18.50
N LEU A 167 -5.60 -3.98 17.68
CA LEU A 167 -4.76 -5.09 18.10
C LEU A 167 -3.37 -4.96 17.48
N GLU A 168 -2.32 -5.02 18.30
CA GLU A 168 -0.98 -5.40 17.85
C GLU A 168 -0.71 -6.85 18.25
N GLU A 169 -0.31 -7.68 17.29
CA GLU A 169 0.33 -8.97 17.57
C GLU A 169 1.85 -8.80 17.44
N ILE A 170 2.54 -8.93 18.58
CA ILE A 170 3.96 -8.64 18.72
C ILE A 170 4.71 -9.97 18.77
N MET A 171 5.69 -10.11 17.90
CA MET A 171 6.59 -11.25 17.89
C MET A 171 8.01 -10.77 17.63
N ALA A 172 8.90 -10.98 18.60
CA ALA A 172 10.23 -10.41 18.59
C ALA A 172 11.09 -10.92 17.41
N GLU A 173 10.83 -12.13 16.90
CA GLU A 173 11.49 -12.67 15.69
C GLU A 173 11.06 -11.97 14.39
N ASN A 174 9.85 -11.41 14.36
CA ASN A 174 9.25 -10.80 13.17
C ASN A 174 9.41 -9.28 13.16
N ALA A 175 10.29 -8.72 13.98
CA ALA A 175 10.68 -7.33 13.79
C ALA A 175 11.49 -7.27 12.48
N ARG A 176 10.81 -7.09 11.34
CA ARG A 176 11.34 -7.10 9.97
C ARG A 176 12.46 -6.10 9.70
N HIS A 177 12.79 -5.27 10.69
CA HIS A 177 13.83 -4.25 10.67
C HIS A 177 14.88 -4.45 11.77
N VAL A 178 14.86 -5.59 12.45
CA VAL A 178 15.74 -5.89 13.57
C VAL A 178 16.68 -7.00 13.11
N ALA A 179 17.98 -6.68 13.07
CA ALA A 179 19.00 -7.64 12.68
C ALA A 179 18.88 -8.92 13.52
N PRO A 180 19.15 -10.11 12.95
CA PRO A 180 19.11 -11.35 13.70
C PRO A 180 19.91 -11.25 15.00
N GLY A 181 19.25 -11.52 16.14
CA GLY A 181 19.88 -11.46 17.46
C GLY A 181 19.70 -10.13 18.20
N THR A 182 19.17 -9.09 17.55
CA THR A 182 18.85 -7.84 18.24
C THR A 182 17.57 -7.99 19.07
N ALA A 183 17.62 -7.53 20.32
CA ALA A 183 16.53 -7.58 21.26
C ALA A 183 15.49 -6.50 20.97
N VAL A 184 14.20 -6.86 20.99
CA VAL A 184 13.08 -5.93 20.78
C VAL A 184 12.70 -5.34 22.13
N MET A 185 13.12 -4.09 22.39
CA MET A 185 12.91 -3.41 23.68
C MET A 185 11.60 -2.63 23.76
N SER A 186 11.05 -2.27 22.61
CA SER A 186 9.79 -1.55 22.47
C SER A 186 9.09 -2.00 21.20
N TRP A 187 7.79 -1.72 21.12
CA TRP A 187 6.99 -2.02 19.94
C TRP A 187 6.21 -0.79 19.47
N PRO A 188 6.37 -0.39 18.20
CA PRO A 188 5.57 0.68 17.62
C PRO A 188 4.14 0.19 17.38
N LEU A 189 3.17 1.01 17.76
CA LEU A 189 1.76 0.80 17.49
C LEU A 189 1.45 1.27 16.07
N THR A 190 0.60 0.52 15.35
CA THR A 190 0.18 0.89 13.99
C THR A 190 -0.67 2.15 14.00
N TYR A 191 -1.48 2.32 15.04
CA TYR A 191 -2.28 3.51 15.30
C TYR A 191 -1.99 4.05 16.70
N PRO A 192 -1.99 5.38 16.91
CA PRO A 192 -1.78 5.92 18.25
C PRO A 192 -2.87 5.48 19.22
N ALA A 193 -2.51 5.22 20.47
CA ALA A 193 -3.42 5.03 21.57
C ALA A 193 -4.19 6.32 21.85
N ALA A 194 -5.51 6.19 22.04
CA ALA A 194 -6.40 7.30 22.37
C ALA A 194 -6.23 7.79 23.82
N THR A 195 -5.63 6.95 24.68
CA THR A 195 -5.33 7.23 26.09
C THR A 195 -4.14 6.41 26.52
N LEU A 196 -3.37 6.91 27.49
CA LEU A 196 -2.26 6.18 28.13
C LEU A 196 -2.68 5.48 29.44
N ASP A 197 -3.97 5.53 29.78
CA ASP A 197 -4.52 4.79 30.91
C ASP A 197 -4.44 3.28 30.65
N GLN A 198 -3.49 2.63 31.31
CA GLN A 198 -3.23 1.19 31.16
C GLN A 198 -4.42 0.31 31.56
N SER A 199 -5.37 0.80 32.37
CA SER A 199 -6.58 0.05 32.71
C SER A 199 -7.53 -0.14 31.52
N ARG A 200 -7.32 0.63 30.44
CA ARG A 200 -8.10 0.58 29.20
C ARG A 200 -7.49 -0.35 28.16
N ALA A 201 -6.34 -0.95 28.43
CA ALA A 201 -5.64 -1.83 27.51
C ALA A 201 -5.31 -3.17 28.15
N THR A 202 -5.03 -4.17 27.33
CA THR A 202 -4.65 -5.50 27.79
C THR A 202 -3.48 -6.00 26.98
N LEU A 203 -2.40 -6.35 27.68
CA LEU A 203 -1.27 -7.06 27.12
C LEU A 203 -1.33 -8.51 27.60
N THR A 204 -1.30 -9.46 26.67
CA THR A 204 -1.22 -10.88 26.97
C THR A 204 -0.03 -11.53 26.29
N VAL A 205 0.39 -12.69 26.79
CA VAL A 205 1.47 -13.50 26.22
C VAL A 205 1.10 -14.98 26.23
N ARG A 206 1.50 -15.70 25.17
CA ARG A 206 1.40 -17.17 25.06
C ARG A 206 2.54 -17.77 24.24
N ALA A 207 2.78 -19.08 24.37
CA ALA A 207 3.79 -19.77 23.58
C ALA A 207 3.23 -20.21 22.22
N TYR A 208 2.08 -20.89 22.23
CA TYR A 208 1.39 -21.35 21.03
C TYR A 208 0.03 -20.69 20.88
N ARG A 209 -0.49 -20.71 19.65
CA ARG A 209 -1.77 -20.08 19.31
C ARG A 209 -2.96 -20.71 20.04
N SER A 210 -2.90 -22.02 20.27
CA SER A 210 -3.91 -22.81 20.98
C SER A 210 -3.84 -22.66 22.50
N ASP A 211 -2.77 -22.08 23.04
CA ASP A 211 -2.61 -21.93 24.48
C ASP A 211 -3.52 -20.83 25.01
N PRO A 212 -4.07 -20.99 26.24
CA PRO A 212 -4.74 -19.90 26.91
C PRO A 212 -3.76 -18.72 27.11
N PRO A 213 -4.14 -17.47 26.76
CA PRO A 213 -3.28 -16.31 26.95
C PRO A 213 -3.13 -15.97 28.44
N THR A 214 -1.90 -15.67 28.87
CA THR A 214 -1.63 -15.13 30.20
C THR A 214 -1.58 -13.60 30.13
N VAL A 215 -2.32 -12.92 31.00
CA VAL A 215 -2.29 -11.45 31.10
C VAL A 215 -0.95 -11.01 31.71
N ILE A 216 -0.29 -10.03 31.08
CA ILE A 216 0.83 -9.31 31.67
C ILE A 216 0.26 -8.17 32.51
N PRO A 217 0.50 -8.13 33.84
CA PRO A 217 -0.02 -7.08 34.72
C PRO A 217 0.35 -5.68 34.21
N PRO A 218 -0.53 -4.66 34.39
CA PRO A 218 -0.21 -3.27 34.04
C PRO A 218 1.08 -2.72 34.70
N THR A 219 1.52 -3.33 35.80
CA THR A 219 2.79 -3.00 36.48
C THR A 219 4.03 -3.49 35.74
N ASP A 220 3.89 -4.34 34.73
CA ASP A 220 5.01 -5.03 34.08
C ASP A 220 5.24 -4.56 32.63
N TRP A 221 4.43 -3.60 32.16
CA TRP A 221 4.60 -2.93 30.89
C TRP A 221 4.21 -1.45 31.02
N GLU A 222 4.51 -0.65 30.01
CA GLU A 222 4.10 0.75 29.95
C GLU A 222 3.92 1.27 28.52
N TYR A 223 3.09 2.29 28.38
CA TYR A 223 3.16 3.18 27.22
C TYR A 223 4.40 4.07 27.37
N LEU A 224 5.30 4.03 26.39
CA LEU A 224 6.43 4.96 26.31
C LEU A 224 5.95 6.30 25.74
N ASP A 225 5.04 6.23 24.80
CA ASP A 225 4.28 7.34 24.24
C ASP A 225 2.97 6.80 23.63
N ALA A 226 2.18 7.66 22.97
CA ALA A 226 0.93 7.25 22.34
C ALA A 226 1.12 6.24 21.19
N SER A 227 2.32 6.10 20.64
CA SER A 227 2.63 5.25 19.50
C SER A 227 3.56 4.09 19.83
N THR A 228 3.93 3.89 21.11
CA THR A 228 4.96 2.92 21.49
C THR A 228 4.72 2.34 22.87
N ILE A 229 4.88 1.02 23.01
CA ILE A 229 4.89 0.33 24.32
C ILE A 229 6.22 -0.36 24.60
N GLY A 230 6.49 -0.65 25.87
CA GLY A 230 7.64 -1.44 26.30
C GLY A 230 7.33 -2.28 27.55
N LEU A 231 8.12 -3.33 27.78
CA LEU A 231 8.06 -4.11 29.03
C LEU A 231 8.90 -3.41 30.11
N ARG A 232 8.48 -3.46 31.37
CA ARG A 232 9.21 -2.84 32.47
C ARG A 232 10.40 -3.70 32.94
N PRO A 233 11.51 -3.07 33.37
CA PRO A 233 11.84 -1.66 33.18
C PRO A 233 12.03 -1.33 31.69
N ALA A 234 11.35 -0.29 31.19
CA ALA A 234 11.40 0.08 29.77
C ALA A 234 12.82 0.29 29.26
N GLY A 235 13.07 -0.14 28.02
CA GLY A 235 14.39 -0.09 27.40
C GLY A 235 15.39 -1.11 27.95
N LYS A 236 15.03 -1.88 28.99
CA LYS A 236 15.89 -2.92 29.60
C LYS A 236 15.31 -4.31 29.46
N THR A 237 13.98 -4.46 29.51
CA THR A 237 13.31 -5.74 29.36
C THR A 237 12.87 -5.96 27.91
N PRO A 238 13.43 -6.95 27.19
CA PRO A 238 13.00 -7.24 25.84
C PRO A 238 11.73 -8.09 25.82
N PHE A 239 10.93 -7.93 24.76
CA PHE A 239 9.92 -8.93 24.41
C PHE A 239 10.59 -10.28 24.18
N ALA A 240 10.09 -11.31 24.84
CA ALA A 240 10.67 -12.63 24.79
C ALA A 240 10.50 -13.26 23.41
N ARG A 241 11.59 -13.87 22.95
CA ARG A 241 11.66 -14.63 21.70
C ARG A 241 10.78 -15.88 21.75
N GLY A 242 10.12 -16.19 20.65
CA GLY A 242 9.24 -17.35 20.47
C GLY A 242 7.90 -17.23 21.17
N ARG A 243 7.56 -16.02 21.66
CA ARG A 243 6.29 -15.73 22.32
C ARG A 243 5.41 -14.87 21.42
N ILE A 244 4.11 -15.10 21.52
CA ILE A 244 3.09 -14.28 20.87
C ILE A 244 2.54 -13.35 21.94
N TYR A 245 2.81 -12.06 21.82
CA TYR A 245 2.14 -11.07 22.64
C TYR A 245 0.98 -10.46 21.87
N GLN A 246 -0.12 -10.20 22.55
CA GLN A 246 -1.26 -9.50 21.98
C GLN A 246 -1.59 -8.29 22.83
N PHE A 247 -1.55 -7.12 22.19
CA PHE A 247 -1.85 -5.85 22.81
C PHE A 247 -3.15 -5.28 22.23
N VAL A 248 -4.21 -5.28 23.03
CA VAL A 248 -5.51 -4.70 22.67
C VAL A 248 -5.66 -3.37 23.41
N TYR A 249 -5.93 -2.31 22.67
CA TYR A 249 -5.97 -0.94 23.20
C TYR A 249 -6.99 -0.08 22.45
N PRO A 250 -7.51 0.99 23.07
CA PRO A 250 -8.28 2.00 22.36
C PRO A 250 -7.32 2.81 21.48
N ALA A 251 -7.41 2.64 20.18
CA ALA A 251 -6.68 3.43 19.19
C ALA A 251 -7.49 4.65 18.73
N THR A 252 -6.79 5.64 18.20
CA THR A 252 -7.35 6.82 17.53
C THR A 252 -6.70 7.01 16.15
N ASN A 253 -7.12 8.04 15.42
CA ASN A 253 -6.62 8.38 14.08
C ASN A 253 -6.79 7.25 13.05
N ALA A 254 -7.98 6.64 13.02
CA ALA A 254 -8.36 5.64 12.02
C ALA A 254 -8.29 6.23 10.59
N LYS A 255 -7.15 6.04 9.91
CA LYS A 255 -6.95 6.35 8.49
C LYS A 255 -7.90 5.51 7.64
N ILE A 256 -8.55 6.11 6.66
CA ILE A 256 -9.44 5.42 5.72
C ILE A 256 -8.60 4.76 4.61
N ILE A 257 -8.00 3.63 4.93
CA ILE A 257 -6.99 2.97 4.08
C ILE A 257 -7.54 2.51 2.73
N ALA A 258 -8.79 2.05 2.67
CA ALA A 258 -9.40 1.58 1.42
C ALA A 258 -9.60 2.67 0.35
N LEU A 259 -9.40 3.95 0.67
CA LEU A 259 -9.24 5.00 -0.35
C LEU A 259 -8.09 4.69 -1.31
N GLY A 260 -7.10 3.90 -0.90
CA GLY A 260 -6.05 3.38 -1.78
C GLY A 260 -6.59 2.60 -2.99
N PHE A 261 -7.68 1.84 -2.84
CA PHE A 261 -8.32 1.15 -3.97
C PHE A 261 -8.92 2.14 -4.97
N ALA A 262 -9.68 3.12 -4.48
CA ALA A 262 -10.24 4.18 -5.31
C ALA A 262 -9.15 5.05 -5.97
N ALA A 263 -8.05 5.33 -5.26
CA ALA A 263 -6.92 6.07 -5.81
C ALA A 263 -6.31 5.35 -7.02
N VAL A 264 -6.09 4.04 -6.92
CA VAL A 264 -5.59 3.22 -8.04
C VAL A 264 -6.58 3.21 -9.20
N ARG A 265 -7.87 2.98 -8.92
CA ARG A 265 -8.95 3.02 -9.91
C ARG A 265 -8.95 4.33 -10.69
N ASP A 266 -8.93 5.44 -9.96
CA ASP A 266 -9.06 6.78 -10.52
C ASP A 266 -7.82 7.19 -11.30
N VAL A 267 -6.60 6.90 -10.80
CA VAL A 267 -5.36 7.18 -11.54
C VAL A 267 -5.32 6.41 -12.85
N VAL A 268 -5.60 5.10 -12.84
CA VAL A 268 -5.54 4.28 -14.05
C VAL A 268 -6.63 4.68 -15.04
N SER A 269 -7.84 4.96 -14.57
CA SER A 269 -8.93 5.48 -15.42
C SER A 269 -8.55 6.82 -16.05
N PHE A 270 -7.99 7.76 -15.27
CA PHE A 270 -7.49 9.04 -15.78
C PHE A 270 -6.44 8.85 -16.86
N LEU A 271 -5.40 8.05 -16.59
CA LEU A 271 -4.31 7.80 -17.54
C LEU A 271 -4.83 7.15 -18.84
N ARG A 272 -5.82 6.26 -18.74
CA ARG A 272 -6.40 5.56 -19.90
C ARG A 272 -7.29 6.48 -20.76
N HIS A 273 -8.04 7.38 -20.15
CA HIS A 273 -9.17 8.02 -20.83
C HIS A 273 -9.13 9.54 -20.91
N ALA A 274 -8.47 10.24 -20.00
CA ALA A 274 -8.50 11.70 -19.97
C ALA A 274 -7.41 12.30 -20.87
N GLU A 275 -7.70 13.43 -21.52
CA GLU A 275 -6.67 14.23 -22.19
C GLU A 275 -5.94 15.15 -21.21
N ARG A 276 -6.67 15.68 -20.22
CA ARG A 276 -6.20 16.64 -19.22
C ARG A 276 -6.89 16.41 -17.89
N ASP A 277 -6.27 16.86 -16.81
CA ASP A 277 -6.92 16.98 -15.50
C ASP A 277 -7.90 18.17 -15.47
N THR A 278 -8.59 18.36 -14.34
CA THR A 278 -9.60 19.43 -14.20
C THR A 278 -8.99 20.84 -14.17
N GLN A 279 -7.67 20.95 -14.01
CA GLN A 279 -6.91 22.21 -14.04
C GLN A 279 -6.26 22.45 -15.41
N GLY A 280 -6.46 21.56 -16.39
CA GLY A 280 -5.92 21.66 -17.74
C GLY A 280 -4.52 21.08 -17.91
N THR A 281 -3.93 20.44 -16.90
CA THR A 281 -2.63 19.75 -17.01
C THR A 281 -2.79 18.54 -17.93
N ALA A 282 -1.93 18.40 -18.93
CA ALA A 282 -1.99 17.29 -19.88
C ALA A 282 -1.74 15.93 -19.21
N ASN A 283 -2.55 14.93 -19.55
CA ASN A 283 -2.26 13.54 -19.21
C ASN A 283 -1.00 13.08 -19.99
N PRO A 284 0.06 12.62 -19.30
CA PRO A 284 1.35 12.29 -19.94
C PRO A 284 1.30 11.10 -20.91
N VAL A 285 0.20 10.34 -20.94
CA VAL A 285 -0.01 9.15 -21.79
C VAL A 285 -1.34 9.21 -22.55
N ALA A 286 -1.91 10.42 -22.70
CA ALA A 286 -3.15 10.62 -23.45
C ALA A 286 -3.06 10.03 -24.86
N GLY A 287 -4.04 9.20 -25.24
CA GLY A 287 -4.13 8.61 -26.57
C GLY A 287 -3.08 7.54 -26.90
N THR A 288 -2.25 7.11 -25.93
CA THR A 288 -1.18 6.11 -26.18
C THR A 288 -1.55 4.71 -25.70
N LEU A 289 -2.67 4.55 -24.99
CA LEU A 289 -3.02 3.31 -24.29
C LEU A 289 -4.27 2.66 -24.91
N ARG A 290 -4.21 1.35 -25.09
CA ARG A 290 -5.33 0.49 -25.50
C ARG A 290 -5.72 -0.48 -24.38
N TRP A 291 -4.71 -1.06 -23.72
CA TRP A 291 -4.89 -2.08 -22.69
C TRP A 291 -4.25 -1.65 -21.37
N THR A 292 -4.82 -2.18 -20.28
CA THR A 292 -4.39 -1.93 -18.90
C THR A 292 -4.35 -3.25 -18.14
N ILE A 293 -3.20 -3.57 -17.55
CA ILE A 293 -2.99 -4.82 -16.83
C ILE A 293 -2.43 -4.49 -15.44
N ALA A 294 -3.07 -4.99 -14.38
CA ALA A 294 -2.52 -4.91 -13.03
C ALA A 294 -1.64 -6.12 -12.73
N THR A 295 -0.55 -5.90 -12.00
CA THR A 295 0.31 -6.96 -11.47
C THR A 295 0.79 -6.59 -10.06
N GLY A 296 1.28 -7.58 -9.31
CA GLY A 296 1.71 -7.39 -7.94
C GLY A 296 2.25 -8.67 -7.32
N LEU A 297 3.20 -8.54 -6.40
CA LEU A 297 3.92 -9.65 -5.77
C LEU A 297 3.70 -9.62 -4.25
N SER A 298 3.28 -10.73 -3.65
CA SER A 298 3.04 -10.88 -2.21
C SER A 298 1.92 -9.96 -1.68
N GLN A 299 2.20 -8.91 -0.89
CA GLN A 299 1.17 -7.98 -0.40
C GLN A 299 0.39 -7.34 -1.55
N SER A 300 1.10 -6.93 -2.59
CA SER A 300 0.48 -6.25 -3.72
C SER A 300 -0.24 -7.20 -4.68
N GLY A 301 0.06 -8.50 -4.63
CA GLY A 301 -0.79 -9.54 -5.21
C GLY A 301 -2.07 -9.75 -4.41
N ARG A 302 -2.00 -9.70 -3.06
CA ARG A 302 -3.19 -9.79 -2.18
C ARG A 302 -4.14 -8.61 -2.39
N PHE A 303 -3.62 -7.41 -2.66
CA PHE A 303 -4.40 -6.19 -2.94
C PHE A 303 -5.40 -6.37 -4.10
N GLN A 304 -5.01 -7.07 -5.17
CA GLN A 304 -5.82 -7.19 -6.39
C GLN A 304 -7.14 -7.94 -6.18
N ARG A 305 -7.20 -8.85 -5.20
CA ARG A 305 -8.41 -9.63 -4.88
C ARG A 305 -9.57 -8.77 -4.37
N PRO A 306 -9.46 -8.10 -3.21
CA PRO A 306 -10.50 -7.20 -2.75
C PRO A 306 -10.68 -6.01 -3.67
N PHE A 307 -9.64 -5.54 -4.38
CA PHE A 307 -9.84 -4.52 -5.42
C PHE A 307 -10.88 -4.98 -6.46
N LEU A 308 -10.76 -6.20 -6.97
CA LEU A 308 -11.72 -6.74 -7.92
C LEU A 308 -13.07 -7.06 -7.26
N HIS A 309 -13.05 -7.75 -6.12
CA HIS A 309 -14.24 -8.22 -5.42
C HIS A 309 -15.12 -7.07 -4.91
N ASP A 310 -14.51 -6.01 -4.37
CA ASP A 310 -15.22 -4.84 -3.84
C ASP A 310 -15.65 -3.88 -4.96
N GLY A 311 -15.43 -4.25 -6.23
CA GLY A 311 -15.96 -3.53 -7.40
C GLY A 311 -15.08 -2.39 -7.93
N PHE A 312 -13.84 -2.23 -7.46
CA PHE A 312 -12.96 -1.13 -7.91
C PHE A 312 -12.44 -1.29 -9.34
N ASN A 313 -12.75 -2.40 -10.03
CA ASN A 313 -12.47 -2.55 -11.47
C ASN A 313 -13.49 -1.83 -12.38
N GLU A 314 -14.39 -1.02 -11.79
CA GLU A 314 -15.33 -0.15 -12.48
C GLU A 314 -15.10 1.31 -12.03
N ASP A 315 -14.87 2.22 -12.96
CA ASP A 315 -14.67 3.66 -12.67
C ASP A 315 -15.99 4.43 -12.46
N GLU A 316 -15.90 5.69 -12.07
CA GLU A 316 -17.08 6.55 -11.81
C GLU A 316 -17.92 6.86 -13.07
N HIS A 317 -17.47 6.44 -14.25
CA HIS A 317 -18.21 6.49 -15.52
C HIS A 317 -18.64 5.09 -16.00
N GLN A 318 -18.63 4.08 -15.11
CA GLN A 318 -19.02 2.70 -15.37
C GLN A 318 -18.16 1.99 -16.42
N ARG A 319 -16.88 2.39 -16.55
CA ARG A 319 -15.93 1.79 -17.48
C ARG A 319 -15.00 0.84 -16.73
N ARG A 320 -14.60 -0.24 -17.40
CA ARG A 320 -13.61 -1.17 -16.87
C ARG A 320 -12.25 -0.48 -16.71
N VAL A 321 -11.65 -0.62 -15.53
CA VAL A 321 -10.35 -0.01 -15.21
C VAL A 321 -9.19 -0.85 -15.75
N PHE A 322 -9.15 -2.14 -15.43
CA PHE A 322 -8.13 -3.10 -15.88
C PHE A 322 -8.74 -4.18 -16.77
N ASP A 323 -8.11 -4.44 -17.90
CA ASP A 323 -8.47 -5.51 -18.84
C ASP A 323 -7.96 -6.89 -18.36
N GLY A 324 -6.92 -6.90 -17.52
CA GLY A 324 -6.38 -8.11 -16.89
C GLY A 324 -5.71 -7.82 -15.55
N MET A 325 -5.66 -8.83 -14.68
CA MET A 325 -4.99 -8.78 -13.39
C MET A 325 -4.15 -10.04 -13.21
N MET A 326 -2.88 -9.87 -12.83
CA MET A 326 -1.90 -10.94 -12.72
C MET A 326 -1.21 -10.90 -11.34
N PRO A 327 -1.87 -11.41 -10.30
CA PRO A 327 -1.32 -11.43 -8.95
C PRO A 327 -0.36 -12.60 -8.74
N TYR A 328 0.79 -12.34 -8.12
CA TYR A 328 1.85 -13.30 -7.85
C TYR A 328 2.08 -13.50 -6.36
N ILE A 329 2.33 -14.75 -5.94
CA ILE A 329 2.75 -15.14 -4.57
C ILE A 329 1.77 -14.62 -3.49
N ASN A 330 0.50 -14.47 -3.82
CA ASN A 330 -0.53 -14.01 -2.87
C ASN A 330 -1.39 -15.14 -2.29
N GLY A 331 -1.32 -16.34 -2.89
CA GLY A 331 -2.11 -17.49 -2.47
C GLY A 331 -3.60 -17.13 -2.39
N ALA A 332 -4.23 -17.50 -1.27
CA ALA A 332 -5.63 -17.23 -1.00
C ALA A 332 -5.92 -15.84 -0.36
N GLY A 333 -4.89 -15.01 -0.13
CA GLY A 333 -5.02 -13.82 0.73
C GLY A 333 -5.65 -12.61 0.05
N GLY A 334 -6.60 -11.97 0.73
CA GLY A 334 -7.20 -10.67 0.42
C GLY A 334 -6.72 -9.51 1.31
N GLY A 335 -6.10 -9.77 2.46
CA GLY A 335 -5.43 -8.74 3.28
C GLY A 335 -6.34 -7.78 4.09
N PHE A 336 -5.77 -7.17 5.14
CA PHE A 336 -6.49 -6.29 6.07
C PHE A 336 -6.53 -4.84 5.57
N PHE A 337 -7.23 -4.61 4.45
CA PHE A 337 -7.19 -3.33 3.71
C PHE A 337 -8.44 -2.45 3.91
N ASN A 338 -9.64 -3.03 3.89
CA ASN A 338 -10.92 -2.29 3.94
C ASN A 338 -11.63 -2.45 5.28
N TYR A 339 -11.00 -1.92 6.33
CA TYR A 339 -11.50 -2.02 7.70
C TYR A 339 -11.10 -0.80 8.52
N ARG A 340 -11.84 -0.52 9.59
CA ARG A 340 -11.39 0.43 10.61
C ARG A 340 -10.12 -0.08 11.27
N PHE A 341 -9.13 0.79 11.42
CA PHE A 341 -7.78 0.44 11.90
C PHE A 341 -7.10 -0.66 11.06
N ALA A 342 -7.34 -0.66 9.74
CA ALA A 342 -6.69 -1.55 8.79
C ALA A 342 -5.17 -1.55 8.92
N GLN A 343 -4.56 -2.74 8.84
CA GLN A 343 -3.11 -2.91 8.89
C GLN A 343 -2.63 -3.70 7.66
N PRO A 344 -2.46 -3.04 6.50
CA PRO A 344 -2.10 -3.68 5.23
C PRO A 344 -0.82 -4.53 5.27
N ASN A 345 0.08 -4.21 6.21
CA ASN A 345 1.35 -4.89 6.40
C ASN A 345 1.26 -6.29 7.01
N GLN A 346 0.14 -6.60 7.67
CA GLN A 346 -0.10 -7.88 8.31
C GLN A 346 -0.21 -9.01 7.29
N THR A 347 0.36 -10.16 7.64
CA THR A 347 0.28 -11.40 6.85
C THR A 347 0.59 -12.57 7.76
N ALA A 348 -0.19 -13.64 7.63
CA ALA A 348 -0.10 -14.85 8.41
C ALA A 348 1.16 -15.63 8.05
N PHE A 349 1.89 -16.02 9.08
CA PHE A 349 2.96 -17.00 8.99
C PHE A 349 2.58 -18.22 9.82
N GLN A 350 3.46 -19.22 9.91
CA GLN A 350 3.17 -20.46 10.63
C GLN A 350 2.64 -20.24 12.06
N ARG A 351 3.11 -19.22 12.79
CA ARG A 351 2.76 -19.02 14.22
C ARG A 351 1.97 -17.75 14.54
N TRP A 352 1.83 -16.78 13.63
CA TRP A 352 1.31 -15.46 13.96
C TRP A 352 0.53 -14.80 12.79
N SER A 353 -0.15 -13.70 13.12
CA SER A 353 -1.06 -12.88 12.31
C SER A 353 -2.33 -13.59 11.81
N HIS A 354 -2.74 -14.69 12.44
CA HIS A 354 -3.95 -15.46 12.07
C HIS A 354 -5.27 -14.79 12.48
N VAL A 355 -5.21 -13.76 13.32
CA VAL A 355 -6.38 -13.00 13.82
C VAL A 355 -6.75 -11.83 12.94
N TYR A 356 -5.88 -11.45 12.02
CA TYR A 356 -6.18 -10.39 11.09
C TYR A 356 -6.93 -10.97 9.90
N PRO A 357 -7.86 -10.20 9.31
CA PRO A 357 -8.60 -10.62 8.14
C PRO A 357 -7.65 -10.60 6.93
N GLU A 358 -6.97 -11.71 6.68
CA GLU A 358 -6.12 -11.89 5.51
C GLU A 358 -6.71 -12.91 4.55
N GLN A 359 -7.16 -14.06 5.05
CA GLN A 359 -7.75 -15.12 4.23
C GLN A 359 -9.26 -14.94 4.21
N LEU A 360 -9.72 -14.05 3.33
CA LEU A 360 -11.13 -13.73 3.15
C LEU A 360 -11.63 -14.35 1.84
N PHE A 361 -12.89 -14.77 1.85
CA PHE A 361 -13.59 -15.09 0.61
C PHE A 361 -13.64 -13.83 -0.28
N PRO A 362 -13.54 -13.96 -1.62
CA PRO A 362 -13.43 -15.20 -2.38
C PRO A 362 -11.99 -15.75 -2.49
N PHE A 363 -11.87 -17.08 -2.40
CA PHE A 363 -10.57 -17.76 -2.49
C PHE A 363 -10.09 -18.00 -3.93
N ALA A 364 -10.98 -17.80 -4.91
CA ALA A 364 -10.70 -17.83 -6.35
C ALA A 364 -11.31 -16.58 -7.02
N TYR A 365 -10.75 -16.15 -8.14
CA TYR A 365 -11.35 -15.09 -8.96
C TYR A 365 -12.54 -15.69 -9.73
N THR A 366 -13.73 -15.10 -9.59
CA THR A 366 -14.93 -15.46 -10.33
C THR A 366 -15.33 -14.37 -11.28
#